data_AF-A0A6G3XEW6-F1
#
_entry.id   AF-A0A6G3XEW6-F1
#
_cell.length_a   1.000
_cell.length_b   1.000
_cell.length_c   1.000
_cell.angle_alpha   90.00
_cell.angle_beta   90.00
_cell.angle_gamma   90.00
#
_symmetry.space_group_name_H-M   'P 1'
#
loop_
_entity.id
_entity.type
_entity.pdbx_description
1 polymer ?
#
loop_
_entity_poly.entity_id
_entity_poly.type
_entity_poly.pdbx_seq_one_letter_code
_entity_poly.pdbx_strand_id
1 'polypeptide(L)'
;AARLAAAQTARLAEMDRTQAVAAERARMARELHDMVANHLSAVAIHSTAALSIDDPDTSRNALKVIRENSVEGLSEMRRLIGLLREGGEDQAPAAAPTLAALDSLIEQTNVNGASGGLVCTLEDTREEAAGALPTPVELAAYRIVQESLTNALKHAAPGPVVVRIG
;
A
#
# COMPACT_ATOMS: atom_id res chain seq x y z
N ALA A 1 37.64 29.63 -19.01
CA ALA A 1 37.77 28.20 -19.37
C ALA A 1 37.28 27.27 -18.24
N ALA A 2 37.90 27.27 -17.06
CA ALA A 2 37.56 26.33 -15.97
C ALA A 2 36.07 26.36 -15.49
N ARG A 3 35.46 27.54 -15.35
CA ARG A 3 34.03 27.65 -14.97
C ARG A 3 33.05 27.11 -16.03
N LEU A 4 33.38 27.25 -17.32
CA LEU A 4 32.56 26.73 -18.42
C LEU A 4 32.63 25.21 -18.46
N ALA A 5 33.82 24.64 -18.28
CA ALA A 5 34.01 23.19 -18.16
C ALA A 5 33.25 22.63 -16.95
N ALA A 6 33.35 23.26 -15.78
CA ALA A 6 32.62 22.83 -14.58
C ALA A 6 31.09 22.88 -14.76
N ALA A 7 30.56 23.94 -15.38
CA ALA A 7 29.13 24.04 -15.69
C ALA A 7 28.66 22.98 -16.69
N GLN A 8 29.49 22.66 -17.69
CA GLN A 8 29.19 21.64 -18.68
C GLN A 8 29.20 20.22 -18.07
N THR A 9 30.17 19.92 -17.18
CA THR A 9 30.20 18.67 -16.42
C THR A 9 29.00 18.54 -15.49
N ALA A 10 28.62 19.61 -14.78
CA ALA A 10 27.44 19.59 -13.92
C ALA A 10 26.14 19.33 -14.70
N ARG A 11 26.02 19.91 -15.90
CA ARG A 11 24.86 19.70 -16.77
C ARG A 11 24.77 18.28 -17.29
N LEU A 12 25.90 17.68 -17.66
CA LEU A 12 25.96 16.27 -18.07
C LEU A 12 25.60 15.35 -16.91
N ALA A 13 26.14 15.60 -15.71
CA ALA A 13 25.83 14.81 -14.52
C ALA A 13 24.33 14.88 -14.16
N GLU A 14 23.69 16.03 -14.31
CA GLU A 14 22.25 16.18 -14.08
C GLU A 14 21.41 15.46 -15.15
N MET A 15 21.84 15.51 -16.41
CA MET A 15 21.20 14.74 -17.48
C MET A 15 21.33 13.23 -17.25
N ASP A 16 22.50 12.75 -16.84
CA ASP A 16 22.71 11.34 -16.52
C ASP A 16 21.87 10.91 -15.32
N ARG A 17 21.77 11.77 -14.29
CA ARG A 17 20.93 11.53 -13.11
C ARG A 17 19.45 11.42 -13.48
N THR A 18 18.93 12.37 -14.26
CA THR A 18 17.52 12.38 -14.69
C THR A 18 17.21 11.19 -15.58
N GLN A 19 18.11 10.80 -16.49
CA GLN A 19 17.97 9.59 -17.30
C GLN A 19 17.98 8.31 -16.45
N ALA A 20 18.87 8.22 -15.46
CA ALA A 20 18.93 7.08 -14.55
C ALA A 20 17.61 6.92 -13.75
N VAL A 21 17.06 8.03 -13.24
CA VAL A 21 15.76 8.01 -12.53
C VAL A 21 14.62 7.60 -13.46
N ALA A 22 14.59 8.09 -14.69
CA ALA A 22 13.57 7.71 -15.68
C ALA A 22 13.67 6.21 -16.05
N ALA A 23 14.89 5.70 -16.20
CA ALA A 23 15.15 4.28 -16.47
C ALA A 23 14.72 3.37 -15.31
N GLU A 24 15.00 3.76 -14.05
CA GLU A 24 14.49 3.08 -12.85
C GLU A 24 12.97 2.98 -12.90
N ARG A 25 12.29 4.12 -13.07
CA ARG A 25 10.82 4.17 -13.05
C ARG A 25 10.23 3.30 -14.14
N ALA A 26 10.80 3.31 -15.34
CA ALA A 26 10.36 2.46 -16.43
C ALA A 26 10.57 0.97 -16.14
N ARG A 27 11.65 0.59 -15.43
CA ARG A 27 11.87 -0.79 -14.99
C ARG A 27 10.85 -1.20 -13.93
N MET A 28 10.66 -0.38 -12.89
CA MET A 28 9.67 -0.62 -11.85
C MET A 28 8.24 -0.75 -12.40
N ALA A 29 7.87 0.07 -13.39
CA ALA A 29 6.57 -0.04 -14.06
C ALA A 29 6.37 -1.38 -14.81
N ARG A 30 7.44 -1.93 -15.41
CA ARG A 30 7.40 -3.26 -16.04
C ARG A 30 7.31 -4.36 -14.99
N GLU A 31 8.09 -4.29 -13.92
CA GLU A 31 8.02 -5.24 -12.80
C GLU A 31 6.60 -5.30 -12.20
N LEU A 32 5.98 -4.12 -12.03
CA LEU A 32 4.57 -3.99 -11.64
C LEU A 32 3.64 -4.70 -12.63
N HIS A 33 3.78 -4.44 -13.93
CA HIS A 33 2.92 -5.01 -14.95
C HIS A 33 3.03 -6.55 -15.00
N ASP A 34 4.25 -7.08 -14.99
CA ASP A 34 4.51 -8.52 -15.06
C ASP A 34 3.93 -9.24 -13.84
N MET A 35 4.07 -8.63 -12.66
CA MET A 35 3.53 -9.18 -11.43
C MET A 35 2.00 -9.19 -11.41
N VAL A 36 1.34 -8.12 -11.87
CA VAL A 36 -0.13 -8.07 -11.99
C VAL A 36 -0.61 -9.10 -13.01
N ALA A 37 0.06 -9.20 -14.15
CA ALA A 37 -0.26 -10.16 -15.19
C ALA A 37 -0.18 -11.60 -14.67
N ASN A 38 0.83 -11.93 -13.86
CA ASN A 38 0.97 -13.26 -13.26
C ASN A 38 -0.20 -13.60 -12.32
N HIS A 39 -0.55 -12.71 -11.39
CA HIS A 39 -1.65 -12.96 -10.45
C HIS A 39 -3.00 -13.07 -11.17
N LEU A 40 -3.27 -12.19 -12.15
CA LEU A 40 -4.50 -12.26 -12.94
C LEU A 40 -4.56 -13.53 -13.81
N SER A 41 -3.43 -13.99 -14.33
CA SER A 41 -3.35 -15.25 -15.08
C SER A 41 -3.69 -16.44 -14.19
N ALA A 42 -3.15 -16.49 -12.97
CA ALA A 42 -3.52 -17.51 -11.98
C ALA A 42 -5.02 -17.48 -11.67
N VAL A 43 -5.58 -16.30 -11.42
CA VAL A 43 -7.03 -16.13 -11.20
C VAL A 43 -7.85 -16.66 -12.38
N ALA A 44 -7.47 -16.34 -13.62
CA ALA A 44 -8.17 -16.79 -14.82
C ALA A 44 -8.11 -18.32 -14.99
N ILE A 45 -6.94 -18.93 -14.79
CA ILE A 45 -6.74 -20.38 -14.88
C ILE A 45 -7.60 -21.11 -13.83
N HIS A 46 -7.52 -20.69 -12.57
CA HIS A 46 -8.27 -21.34 -11.49
C HIS A 46 -9.77 -21.11 -11.62
N SER A 47 -10.21 -19.95 -12.11
CA SER A 47 -11.63 -19.69 -12.40
C SER A 47 -12.14 -20.60 -13.51
N THR A 48 -11.34 -20.82 -14.55
CA THR A 48 -11.69 -21.73 -15.65
C THR A 48 -11.81 -23.16 -15.15
N ALA A 49 -10.87 -23.61 -14.31
CA ALA A 49 -10.92 -24.94 -13.69
C ALA A 49 -12.18 -25.13 -12.82
N ALA A 50 -12.53 -24.13 -12.00
CA ALA A 50 -13.74 -24.16 -11.17
C ALA A 50 -15.02 -24.26 -12.01
N LEU A 51 -15.07 -23.58 -13.16
CA LEU A 51 -16.23 -23.59 -14.06
C LEU A 51 -16.31 -24.85 -14.92
N SER A 52 -15.22 -25.60 -15.08
CA SER A 52 -15.15 -26.77 -15.98
C SER A 52 -15.52 -28.09 -15.30
N ILE A 53 -15.51 -28.15 -13.96
CA ILE A 53 -15.71 -29.38 -13.18
C ILE A 53 -16.83 -29.14 -12.17
N ASP A 54 -17.91 -29.93 -12.27
CA ASP A 54 -19.00 -29.93 -11.29
C ASP A 54 -18.62 -30.75 -10.05
N ASP A 55 -17.55 -30.31 -9.39
CA ASP A 55 -17.05 -30.87 -8.13
C ASP A 55 -16.92 -29.75 -7.08
N PRO A 56 -17.67 -29.83 -5.97
CA PRO A 56 -17.63 -28.83 -4.90
C PRO A 56 -16.24 -28.65 -4.28
N ASP A 57 -15.41 -29.69 -4.21
CA ASP A 57 -14.06 -29.59 -3.62
C ASP A 57 -13.09 -28.87 -4.55
N THR A 58 -13.13 -29.18 -5.86
CA THR A 58 -12.40 -28.45 -6.90
C THR A 58 -12.78 -26.97 -6.89
N SER A 59 -14.07 -26.65 -6.84
CA SER A 59 -14.56 -25.26 -6.77
C SER A 59 -14.04 -24.53 -5.53
N ARG A 60 -14.11 -25.17 -4.35
CA ARG A 60 -13.58 -24.59 -3.10
C ARG A 60 -12.07 -24.34 -3.17
N ASN A 61 -11.31 -25.28 -3.72
CA ASN A 61 -9.86 -25.16 -3.83
C ASN A 61 -9.48 -24.05 -4.82
N ALA A 62 -10.16 -23.96 -5.96
CA ALA A 62 -9.95 -22.87 -6.92
C ALA A 62 -10.25 -21.50 -6.29
N LEU A 63 -11.34 -21.36 -5.53
CA LEU A 63 -11.68 -20.11 -4.84
C LEU A 63 -10.64 -19.71 -3.79
N LYS A 64 -10.04 -20.66 -3.06
CA LYS A 64 -8.93 -20.37 -2.14
C LYS A 64 -7.73 -19.81 -2.88
N VAL A 65 -7.31 -20.46 -3.97
CA VAL A 65 -6.15 -20.02 -4.75
C VAL A 65 -6.41 -18.66 -5.40
N ILE A 66 -7.62 -18.41 -5.91
CA ILE A 66 -8.03 -17.09 -6.43
C ILE A 66 -7.94 -16.02 -5.34
N ARG A 67 -8.44 -16.31 -4.13
CA ARG A 67 -8.40 -15.39 -2.99
C ARG A 67 -6.96 -15.05 -2.59
N GLU A 68 -6.11 -16.07 -2.47
CA GLU A 68 -4.69 -15.91 -2.12
C GLU A 68 -3.98 -15.03 -3.15
N ASN A 69 -4.05 -15.37 -4.43
CA ASN A 69 -3.41 -14.60 -5.51
C ASN A 69 -3.94 -13.16 -5.60
N SER A 70 -5.24 -12.95 -5.37
CA SER A 70 -5.83 -11.60 -5.40
C SER A 70 -5.32 -10.72 -4.26
N VAL A 71 -5.19 -11.29 -3.05
CA VAL A 71 -4.70 -10.55 -1.86
C VAL A 71 -3.21 -10.27 -1.97
N GLU A 72 -2.42 -11.27 -2.37
CA GLU A 72 -0.97 -11.14 -2.55
C GLU A 72 -0.62 -10.12 -3.64
N GLY A 73 -1.24 -10.23 -4.82
CA GLY A 73 -1.03 -9.30 -5.92
C GLY A 73 -1.40 -7.85 -5.56
N LEU A 74 -2.49 -7.64 -4.79
CA LEU A 74 -2.88 -6.31 -4.33
C LEU A 74 -1.90 -5.74 -3.29
N SER A 75 -1.38 -6.58 -2.40
CA SER A 75 -0.38 -6.18 -1.41
C SER A 75 0.91 -5.71 -2.09
N GLU A 76 1.40 -6.48 -3.06
CA GLU A 76 2.66 -6.18 -3.72
C GLU A 76 2.54 -4.98 -4.69
N MET A 77 1.39 -4.82 -5.37
CA MET A 77 1.07 -3.59 -6.10
C MET A 77 1.14 -2.34 -5.19
N ARG A 78 0.54 -2.39 -4.00
CA ARG A 78 0.55 -1.27 -3.06
C ARG A 78 1.96 -0.95 -2.57
N ARG A 79 2.79 -1.96 -2.33
CA ARG A 79 4.19 -1.81 -1.93
C ARG A 79 5.00 -1.09 -3.02
N LEU A 80 4.89 -1.53 -4.27
CA LEU A 80 5.59 -0.93 -5.41
C LEU A 80 5.10 0.49 -5.74
N ILE A 81 3.79 0.76 -5.63
CA ILE A 81 3.23 2.12 -5.74
C ILE A 81 3.76 3.03 -4.60
N GLY A 82 3.91 2.49 -3.39
CA GLY A 82 4.54 3.18 -2.26
C GLY A 82 5.95 3.66 -2.59
N LEU A 83 6.79 2.75 -3.11
CA LEU A 83 8.17 3.05 -3.53
C LEU A 83 8.23 4.10 -4.65
N LEU A 84 7.32 4.00 -5.64
CA LEU A 84 7.23 4.98 -6.72
C LEU A 84 6.79 6.37 -6.23
N ARG A 85 5.98 6.43 -5.18
CA ARG A 85 5.52 7.67 -4.57
C ARG A 85 6.56 8.33 -3.67
N GLU A 86 7.41 7.54 -3.02
CA GLU A 86 8.55 8.04 -2.24
C GLU A 86 9.66 8.61 -3.14
N GLY A 87 9.82 8.10 -4.37
CA GLY A 87 10.81 8.56 -5.36
C GLY A 87 10.31 9.67 -6.32
N GLY A 88 9.13 10.25 -6.09
CA GLY A 88 8.50 11.20 -6.99
C GLY A 88 8.18 12.54 -6.34
N GLU A 89 9.00 13.56 -6.59
CA GLU A 89 8.76 14.95 -6.15
C GLU A 89 7.57 15.65 -6.85
N ASP A 90 6.80 14.97 -7.72
CA ASP A 90 5.97 15.68 -8.71
C ASP A 90 4.57 15.09 -8.99
N GLN A 91 3.88 14.60 -7.96
CA GLN A 91 2.41 14.44 -8.05
C GLN A 91 1.78 15.25 -6.93
N ALA A 92 0.95 16.24 -7.32
CA ALA A 92 0.09 16.97 -6.40
C ALA A 92 -0.53 15.96 -5.42
N PRO A 93 -0.29 16.08 -4.10
CA PRO A 93 -0.73 15.06 -3.18
C PRO A 93 -2.26 15.03 -3.25
N ALA A 94 -2.85 13.85 -3.51
CA ALA A 94 -4.08 13.55 -2.79
C ALA A 94 -3.74 13.86 -1.32
N ALA A 95 -4.44 14.83 -0.73
CA ALA A 95 -4.06 15.41 0.57
C ALA A 95 -3.59 14.29 1.49
N ALA A 96 -2.31 14.36 1.90
CA ALA A 96 -1.69 13.27 2.64
C ALA A 96 -2.61 12.91 3.81
N PRO A 97 -2.91 11.62 4.03
CA PRO A 97 -3.86 11.23 5.06
C PRO A 97 -3.36 11.78 6.41
N THR A 98 -4.24 12.51 7.08
CA THR A 98 -4.00 13.09 8.39
C THR A 98 -4.59 12.18 9.46
N LEU A 99 -4.31 12.50 10.73
CA LEU A 99 -4.91 11.78 11.85
C LEU A 99 -6.44 11.92 11.91
N ALA A 100 -7.03 12.90 11.23
CA ALA A 100 -8.49 13.02 11.10
C ALA A 100 -9.12 11.87 10.27
N ALA A 101 -8.32 11.12 9.50
CA ALA A 101 -8.79 9.99 8.72
C ALA A 101 -8.77 8.66 9.51
N LEU A 102 -8.43 8.68 10.80
CA LEU A 102 -8.33 7.47 11.62
C LEU A 102 -9.69 6.82 11.90
N ASP A 103 -10.76 7.60 12.07
CA ASP A 103 -12.12 7.05 12.23
C ASP A 103 -12.49 6.17 11.04
N SER A 104 -12.35 6.70 9.81
CA SER A 104 -12.63 5.95 8.59
C SER A 104 -11.73 4.72 8.40
N LEU A 105 -10.48 4.79 8.88
CA LEU A 105 -9.56 3.66 8.85
C LEU A 105 -9.98 2.55 9.82
N ILE A 106 -10.46 2.90 11.01
CA ILE A 106 -11.00 1.96 12.00
C ILE A 106 -12.30 1.33 11.51
N GLU A 107 -13.21 2.11 10.93
CA GLU A 107 -14.44 1.60 10.31
C GLU A 107 -14.13 0.57 9.22
N GLN A 108 -13.22 0.88 8.30
CA GLN A 108 -12.78 -0.07 7.26
C GLN A 108 -12.15 -1.32 7.86
N THR A 109 -11.34 -1.17 8.92
CA THR A 109 -10.71 -2.31 9.60
C THR A 109 -11.76 -3.22 10.23
N ASN A 110 -12.80 -2.66 10.86
CA ASN A 110 -13.90 -3.42 11.43
C ASN A 110 -14.69 -4.19 10.37
N VAL A 111 -14.98 -3.57 9.22
CA VAL A 111 -15.64 -4.26 8.10
C VAL A 111 -14.80 -5.45 7.63
N ASN A 112 -13.48 -5.26 7.51
CA ASN A 112 -12.57 -6.31 7.05
C ASN A 112 -12.34 -7.40 8.10
N GLY A 113 -12.36 -7.04 9.38
CA GLY A 113 -12.10 -7.91 10.53
C GLY A 113 -13.32 -8.66 11.07
N ALA A 114 -14.53 -8.34 10.58
CA ALA A 114 -15.79 -8.91 11.06
C ALA A 114 -15.80 -10.45 11.02
N SER A 115 -15.31 -11.05 9.93
CA SER A 115 -15.22 -12.51 9.79
C SER A 115 -14.17 -13.14 10.72
N GLY A 116 -13.19 -12.36 11.18
CA GLY A 116 -12.14 -12.77 12.12
C GLY A 116 -12.48 -12.48 13.58
N GLY A 117 -13.66 -11.91 13.88
CA GLY A 117 -14.07 -11.55 15.24
C GLY A 117 -13.25 -10.43 15.87
N LEU A 118 -12.61 -9.59 15.05
CA LEU A 118 -11.88 -8.41 15.51
C LEU A 118 -12.83 -7.22 15.68
N VAL A 119 -12.64 -6.48 16.77
CA VAL A 119 -13.36 -5.23 17.05
C VAL A 119 -12.35 -4.13 17.39
N CYS A 120 -12.17 -3.20 16.47
CA CYS A 120 -11.25 -2.08 16.58
C CYS A 120 -11.97 -0.82 17.08
N THR A 121 -11.37 -0.12 18.04
CA THR A 121 -11.87 1.15 18.57
C THR A 121 -10.78 2.21 18.60
N LEU A 122 -11.15 3.47 18.35
CA LEU A 122 -10.28 4.63 18.48
C LEU A 122 -10.52 5.34 19.82
N GLU A 123 -9.45 5.60 20.55
CA GLU A 123 -9.39 6.50 21.69
C GLU A 123 -8.49 7.69 21.33
N ASP A 124 -9.09 8.78 20.85
CA ASP A 124 -8.39 10.02 20.57
C ASP A 124 -8.53 10.98 21.76
N THR A 125 -7.43 11.16 22.50
CA THR A 125 -7.35 12.05 23.67
C THR A 125 -6.54 13.31 23.38
N ARG A 126 -6.26 13.62 22.11
CA ARG A 126 -5.50 14.82 21.74
C ARG A 126 -6.32 16.06 22.07
N GLU A 127 -5.68 17.06 22.68
CA GLU A 127 -6.30 18.35 22.94
C GLU A 127 -6.42 19.15 21.64
N GLU A 128 -7.62 19.65 21.32
CA GLU A 128 -7.84 20.55 20.17
C GLU A 128 -6.94 21.81 20.22
N ALA A 129 -6.49 22.20 21.43
CA ALA A 129 -5.61 23.33 21.67
C ALA A 129 -4.12 23.03 21.45
N ALA A 130 -3.70 21.77 21.25
CA ALA A 130 -2.30 21.38 21.10
C ALA A 130 -1.63 21.88 19.80
N GLY A 131 -2.41 22.49 18.90
CA GLY A 131 -1.94 22.97 17.60
C GLY A 131 -1.81 21.84 16.57
N ALA A 132 -1.77 22.21 15.29
CA ALA A 132 -1.61 21.24 14.21
C ALA A 132 -0.20 20.64 14.23
N LEU A 133 -0.11 19.30 14.20
CA LEU A 133 1.16 18.61 14.06
C LEU A 133 1.79 18.92 12.68
N PRO A 134 3.14 18.91 12.57
CA PRO A 134 3.78 18.98 11.27
C PRO A 134 3.28 17.86 10.35
N THR A 135 2.97 18.16 9.09
CA THR A 135 2.44 17.20 8.11
C THR A 135 3.23 15.88 8.02
N PRO A 136 4.58 15.87 8.06
CA PRO A 136 5.34 14.62 8.05
C PRO A 136 5.07 13.73 9.27
N VAL A 137 4.80 14.34 10.43
CA VAL A 137 4.49 13.63 11.68
C VAL A 137 3.10 13.02 11.62
N GLU A 138 2.09 13.77 11.14
CA GLU A 138 0.74 13.22 10.95
C GLU A 138 0.73 12.04 9.99
N LEU A 139 1.44 12.16 8.87
CA LEU A 139 1.54 11.10 7.88
C LEU A 139 2.22 9.86 8.46
N ALA A 140 3.35 10.03 9.17
CA ALA A 140 4.06 8.92 9.79
C ALA A 140 3.17 8.21 10.83
N ALA A 141 2.49 8.97 11.70
CA ALA A 141 1.59 8.43 12.71
C ALA A 141 0.40 7.69 12.09
N TYR A 142 -0.23 8.26 11.06
CA TYR A 142 -1.30 7.58 10.31
C TYR A 142 -0.82 6.25 9.72
N ARG A 143 0.37 6.24 9.11
CA ARG A 143 0.96 5.01 8.52
C ARG A 143 1.29 3.95 9.56
N ILE A 144 1.78 4.35 10.73
CA ILE A 144 2.04 3.43 11.84
C ILE A 144 0.74 2.74 12.28
N VAL A 145 -0.33 3.51 12.45
CA VAL A 145 -1.64 2.96 12.83
C VAL A 145 -2.18 2.02 11.74
N GLN A 146 -2.10 2.43 10.47
CA GLN A 146 -2.53 1.62 9.34
C GLN A 146 -1.82 0.27 9.26
N GLU A 147 -0.50 0.26 9.41
CA GLU A 147 0.28 -0.98 9.38
C GLU A 147 -0.02 -1.85 10.61
N SER A 148 -0.18 -1.24 11.78
CA SER A 148 -0.54 -1.95 13.01
C SER A 148 -1.91 -2.63 12.90
N LEU A 149 -2.91 -1.95 12.34
CA LEU A 149 -4.23 -2.52 12.09
C LEU A 149 -4.19 -3.62 11.03
N THR A 150 -3.37 -3.45 10.00
CA THR A 150 -3.12 -4.49 8.99
C THR A 150 -2.52 -5.74 9.62
N ASN A 151 -1.56 -5.58 10.53
CA ASN A 151 -0.97 -6.68 11.27
C ASN A 151 -1.96 -7.36 12.22
N ALA A 152 -2.83 -6.58 12.88
CA ALA A 152 -3.91 -7.13 13.69
C ALA A 152 -4.85 -8.00 12.84
N LEU A 153 -5.29 -7.51 11.67
CA LEU A 153 -6.14 -8.28 10.76
C LEU A 153 -5.52 -9.60 10.30
N LYS A 154 -4.20 -9.62 10.11
CA LYS A 154 -3.48 -10.81 9.64
C LYS A 154 -3.16 -11.81 10.74
N HIS A 155 -2.93 -11.35 11.96
CA HIS A 155 -2.24 -12.14 12.98
C HIS A 155 -2.93 -12.19 14.35
N ALA A 156 -3.87 -11.29 14.65
CA ALA A 156 -4.53 -11.28 15.95
C ALA A 156 -5.58 -12.39 16.07
N ALA A 157 -5.72 -12.91 17.29
CA ALA A 157 -6.88 -13.73 17.66
C ALA A 157 -8.15 -12.85 17.75
N PRO A 158 -9.36 -13.44 17.66
CA PRO A 158 -10.61 -12.71 17.85
C PRO A 158 -10.60 -11.94 19.18
N GLY A 159 -11.00 -10.66 19.14
CA GLY A 159 -10.98 -9.81 20.32
C GLY A 159 -10.89 -8.31 20.03
N PRO A 160 -10.85 -7.50 21.10
CA PRO A 160 -10.77 -6.05 20.99
C PRO A 160 -9.36 -5.59 20.60
N VAL A 161 -9.29 -4.58 19.73
CA VAL A 161 -8.07 -3.85 19.37
C VAL A 161 -8.31 -2.37 19.62
N VAL A 162 -7.49 -1.76 20.47
CA VAL A 162 -7.64 -0.34 20.82
C VAL A 162 -6.48 0.45 20.22
N VAL A 163 -6.81 1.44 19.39
CA VAL A 163 -5.85 2.45 18.93
C VAL A 163 -6.02 3.66 19.82
N ARG A 164 -4.95 4.07 20.52
CA ARG A 164 -4.94 5.27 21.36
C ARG A 164 -3.94 6.28 20.84
N ILE A 165 -4.39 7.52 20.68
CA ILE A 165 -3.55 8.67 20.34
C ILE A 165 -3.83 9.80 21.33
N GLY A 166 -2.80 10.51 21.76
CA GLY A 166 -2.86 11.57 22.76
C GLY A 166 -1.63 12.45 22.71
#